data_AF-A0A962PIF2-F1
#
_entry.id   AF-A0A962PIF2-F1
#
_cell.length_a   1.000
_cell.length_b   1.000
_cell.length_c   1.000
_cell.angle_alpha   90.00
_cell.angle_beta   90.00
_cell.angle_gamma   90.00
#
_symmetry.space_group_name_H-M   'P 1'
#
loop_
_entity.id
_entity.type
_entity.pdbx_description
1 polymer ?
#
loop_
_entity_poly.entity_id
_entity_poly.type
_entity_poly.pdbx_seq_one_letter_code
_entity_poly.pdbx_strand_id
1 'polypeptide(L)'
;MTQTETKFSEQTTEFLTVLIADQKFGIPVLQIQDVLREQKVTRIPLASHEVVGSLNLRGRIVTAIDLRKRLNVPIAEGSRSMSVVVEHNQELYSLIIDKVGDVIRLDGSKIEKNPGTLDAKWREISCGVCQLDRELLIIMDVSRLLDSIHDRAA
;
A
#
# COMPACT_ATOMS: atom_id res chain seq x y z
N MET A 1 -0.26 -30.49 -8.07
CA MET A 1 0.22 -29.14 -8.41
C MET A 1 -1.01 -28.31 -8.75
N THR A 2 -1.55 -27.58 -7.80
CA THR A 2 -2.81 -26.85 -7.97
C THR A 2 -2.47 -25.36 -8.03
N GLN A 3 -2.52 -24.79 -9.24
CA GLN A 3 -2.46 -23.36 -9.45
C GLN A 3 -3.76 -22.75 -8.92
N THR A 4 -3.65 -21.93 -7.88
CA THR A 4 -4.74 -21.05 -7.45
C THR A 4 -4.81 -19.89 -8.43
N GLU A 5 -5.63 -20.03 -9.47
CA GLU A 5 -6.08 -18.91 -10.29
C GLU A 5 -7.05 -18.07 -9.46
N THR A 6 -6.56 -16.95 -8.94
CA THR A 6 -7.42 -15.86 -8.47
C THR A 6 -8.14 -15.31 -9.71
N LYS A 7 -9.40 -15.75 -9.92
CA LYS A 7 -10.30 -15.17 -10.92
C LYS A 7 -10.63 -13.74 -10.50
N PHE A 8 -10.21 -12.75 -11.27
CA PHE A 8 -10.75 -11.39 -11.17
C PHE A 8 -12.15 -11.41 -11.80
N SER A 9 -13.19 -11.04 -11.03
CA SER A 9 -14.58 -10.97 -11.51
C SER A 9 -14.76 -9.76 -12.44
N GLU A 10 -15.80 -9.76 -13.30
CA GLU A 10 -16.26 -8.62 -14.13
C GLU A 10 -16.85 -7.47 -13.29
N GLN A 11 -16.35 -7.27 -12.06
CA GLN A 11 -16.78 -6.21 -11.17
C GLN A 11 -15.82 -5.03 -11.31
N THR A 12 -16.38 -3.87 -11.65
CA THR A 12 -15.61 -2.63 -11.62
C THR A 12 -15.27 -2.30 -10.17
N THR A 13 -13.99 -2.12 -9.88
CA THR A 13 -13.48 -1.74 -8.57
C THR A 13 -12.86 -0.35 -8.62
N GLU A 14 -13.07 0.44 -7.57
CA GLU A 14 -12.48 1.75 -7.40
C GLU A 14 -11.16 1.67 -6.63
N PHE A 15 -10.15 2.34 -7.15
CA PHE A 15 -8.81 2.39 -6.55
C PHE A 15 -8.41 3.85 -6.32
N LEU A 16 -7.95 4.17 -5.11
CA LEU A 16 -7.20 5.40 -4.87
C LEU A 16 -5.78 5.20 -5.41
N THR A 17 -5.35 6.08 -6.31
CA THR A 17 -3.98 6.05 -6.79
C THR A 17 -3.04 6.75 -5.79
N VAL A 18 -1.87 6.17 -5.56
CA VAL A 18 -0.83 6.73 -4.71
C VAL A 18 0.53 6.60 -5.39
N LEU A 19 1.47 7.48 -5.04
CA LEU A 19 2.83 7.48 -5.56
C LEU A 19 3.81 7.10 -4.46
N ILE A 20 4.72 6.18 -4.80
CA ILE A 20 5.83 5.74 -3.96
C ILE A 20 7.07 5.64 -4.86
N ALA A 21 8.05 6.51 -4.64
CA ALA A 21 9.24 6.66 -5.49
C ALA A 21 8.90 6.75 -6.99
N ASP A 22 7.98 7.68 -7.32
CA ASP A 22 7.46 7.94 -8.68
C ASP A 22 6.70 6.77 -9.33
N GLN A 23 6.58 5.62 -8.68
CA GLN A 23 5.74 4.51 -9.14
C GLN A 23 4.32 4.63 -8.60
N LYS A 24 3.34 4.46 -9.48
CA LYS A 24 1.91 4.51 -9.16
C LYS A 24 1.41 3.16 -8.64
N PHE A 25 0.71 3.21 -7.51
CA PHE A 25 -0.01 2.10 -6.92
C PHE A 25 -1.50 2.40 -6.83
N GLY A 26 -2.31 1.35 -6.88
CA GLY A 26 -3.75 1.41 -6.62
C GLY A 26 -4.07 0.69 -5.32
N ILE A 27 -4.76 1.39 -4.40
CA ILE A 27 -5.30 0.81 -3.17
C ILE A 27 -6.82 0.76 -3.31
N PRO A 28 -7.49 -0.39 -3.10
CA PRO A 28 -8.95 -0.48 -3.17
C PRO A 28 -9.60 0.53 -2.21
N VAL A 29 -10.50 1.38 -2.73
CA VAL A 29 -11.13 2.45 -1.93
C VAL A 29 -11.88 1.89 -0.73
N LEU A 30 -12.46 0.69 -0.86
CA LEU A 30 -13.18 0.02 0.22
C LEU A 30 -12.30 -0.38 1.42
N GLN A 31 -10.98 -0.40 1.27
CA GLN A 31 -10.04 -0.67 2.36
C GLN A 31 -9.52 0.60 3.04
N ILE A 32 -9.89 1.78 2.53
CA ILE A 32 -9.38 3.07 2.99
C ILE A 32 -10.36 3.69 3.98
N GLN A 33 -9.83 4.08 5.13
CA GLN A 33 -10.58 4.75 6.20
C GLN A 33 -10.40 6.27 6.17
N ASP A 34 -9.20 6.76 5.88
CA ASP A 34 -8.89 8.19 5.86
C ASP A 34 -7.66 8.48 5.00
N VAL A 35 -7.51 9.73 4.56
CA VAL A 35 -6.33 10.24 3.87
C VAL A 35 -5.84 11.48 4.60
N LEU A 36 -4.66 11.36 5.21
CA LEU A 36 -4.10 12.37 6.08
C LEU A 36 -2.86 13.00 5.43
N ARG A 37 -2.66 14.29 5.69
CA ARG A 37 -1.36 14.93 5.47
C ARG A 37 -0.40 14.52 6.59
N GLU A 38 0.86 14.95 6.49
CA GLU A 38 1.91 14.76 7.49
C GLU A 38 1.39 14.77 8.94
N GLN A 39 1.63 13.67 9.65
CA GLN A 39 1.26 13.47 11.05
C GLN A 39 2.52 13.33 11.90
N LYS A 40 2.46 13.78 13.16
CA LYS A 40 3.50 13.49 14.13
C LYS A 40 3.41 12.01 14.53
N VAL A 41 4.50 11.29 14.32
CA VAL A 41 4.63 9.87 14.68
C VAL A 41 5.48 9.75 15.94
N THR A 42 4.99 8.99 16.91
CA THR A 42 5.71 8.59 18.11
C THR A 42 6.45 7.28 17.82
N ARG A 43 7.78 7.28 17.93
CA ARG A 43 8.59 6.10 17.63
C ARG A 43 8.23 4.90 18.53
N ILE A 44 8.10 3.72 17.93
CA ILE A 44 7.99 2.45 18.65
C ILE A 44 9.40 1.85 18.78
N PRO A 45 9.90 1.58 20.01
CA PRO A 45 11.19 0.93 20.22
C PRO A 45 11.21 -0.49 19.63
N LEU A 46 12.38 -0.91 19.11
CA LEU A 46 12.64 -2.27 18.61
C LEU A 46 11.75 -2.74 17.44
N ALA A 47 10.95 -1.85 16.85
CA ALA A 47 10.14 -2.19 15.69
C ALA A 47 10.98 -2.40 14.43
N SER A 48 10.44 -3.17 13.49
CA SER A 48 11.00 -3.37 12.14
C SER A 48 11.26 -2.03 11.44
N HIS A 49 12.26 -1.98 10.54
CA HIS A 49 12.74 -0.72 9.95
C HIS A 49 11.67 0.07 9.19
N GLU A 50 10.69 -0.62 8.62
CA GLU A 50 9.52 -0.05 7.93
C GLU A 50 8.47 0.55 8.88
N VAL A 51 8.43 0.12 10.15
CA VAL A 51 7.52 0.66 11.15
C VAL A 51 8.17 1.88 11.79
N VAL A 52 7.70 3.07 11.41
CA VAL A 52 8.26 4.33 11.91
C VAL A 52 7.75 4.69 13.31
N GLY A 53 6.60 4.15 13.70
CA GLY A 53 6.04 4.33 15.02
C GLY A 53 4.52 4.22 15.04
N SER A 54 3.87 4.98 15.94
CA SER A 54 2.42 5.09 16.02
C SER A 54 1.96 6.55 16.07
N LEU A 55 0.70 6.78 15.72
CA LEU A 55 0.02 8.07 15.85
C LEU A 55 -1.35 7.87 16.49
N ASN A 56 -1.90 8.94 17.08
CA ASN A 56 -3.25 8.91 17.63
C ASN A 56 -4.23 9.49 16.59
N LEU A 57 -5.17 8.67 16.13
CA LEU A 57 -6.25 9.10 15.25
C LEU A 57 -7.58 8.96 16.00
N ARG A 58 -8.16 10.09 16.39
CA ARG A 58 -9.47 10.16 17.10
C ARG A 58 -9.53 9.23 18.33
N GLY A 59 -8.46 9.17 19.11
CA GLY A 59 -8.37 8.33 20.31
C GLY A 59 -7.94 6.88 20.05
N ARG A 60 -7.76 6.47 18.80
CA ARG A 60 -7.24 5.13 18.43
C ARG A 60 -5.74 5.20 18.13
N ILE A 61 -5.00 4.20 18.58
CA ILE A 61 -3.59 4.03 18.19
C ILE A 61 -3.57 3.47 16.77
N VAL A 62 -2.79 4.12 15.91
CA VAL A 62 -2.60 3.74 14.50
C VAL A 62 -1.12 3.49 14.26
N THR A 63 -0.76 2.32 13.75
CA THR A 63 0.63 1.97 13.45
C THR A 63 1.04 2.62 12.13
N ALA A 64 2.14 3.37 12.13
CA ALA A 64 2.64 4.09 10.97
C ALA A 64 3.74 3.29 10.28
N ILE A 65 3.52 2.99 9.00
CA ILE A 65 4.40 2.18 8.15
C ILE A 65 4.89 3.05 6.99
N ASP A 66 6.21 3.13 6.81
CA ASP A 66 6.84 3.83 5.68
C ASP A 66 7.00 2.88 4.49
N LEU A 67 6.21 3.11 3.43
CA LEU A 67 6.23 2.25 2.25
C LEU A 67 7.50 2.37 1.42
N ARG A 68 8.21 3.51 1.47
CA ARG A 68 9.52 3.60 0.84
C ARG A 68 10.52 2.68 1.53
N LYS A 69 10.52 2.66 2.87
CA LYS A 69 11.35 1.72 3.64
C LYS A 69 10.94 0.26 3.41
N ARG A 70 9.64 -0.03 3.33
CA ARG A 70 9.14 -1.38 3.01
C ARG A 70 9.62 -1.86 1.64
N LEU A 71 9.60 -0.97 0.65
CA LEU A 71 10.05 -1.24 -0.73
C LEU A 71 11.55 -1.06 -0.94
N ASN A 72 12.30 -0.65 0.09
CA ASN A 72 13.73 -0.38 0.04
C ASN A 72 14.12 0.64 -1.05
N VAL A 73 13.30 1.67 -1.21
CA VAL A 73 13.58 2.80 -2.09
C VAL A 73 14.01 4.02 -1.26
N PRO A 74 14.90 4.88 -1.79
CA PRO A 74 15.38 6.04 -1.07
C PRO A 74 14.25 6.99 -0.67
N ILE A 75 14.39 7.59 0.51
CA ILE A 75 13.52 8.69 0.95
C ILE A 75 13.91 9.93 0.15
N ALA A 76 12.94 10.58 -0.50
CA ALA A 76 13.20 11.85 -1.16
C ALA A 76 13.40 12.95 -0.10
N GLU A 77 14.57 13.59 -0.10
CA GLU A 77 14.84 14.73 0.76
C GLU A 77 13.85 15.87 0.49
N GLY A 78 13.24 16.42 1.54
CA GLY A 78 12.33 17.56 1.44
C GLY A 78 10.93 17.27 0.86
N SER A 79 10.59 16.01 0.54
CA SER A 79 9.23 15.68 0.09
C SER A 79 8.25 15.65 1.26
N ARG A 80 7.14 16.41 1.17
CA ARG A 80 6.00 16.25 2.08
C ARG A 80 5.39 14.87 1.86
N SER A 81 5.28 14.09 2.92
CA SER A 81 4.61 12.79 2.89
C SER A 81 3.11 12.93 3.17
N MET A 82 2.36 11.96 2.66
CA MET A 82 0.95 11.77 2.97
C MET A 82 0.74 10.37 3.53
N SER A 83 -0.42 10.14 4.11
CA SER A 83 -0.77 8.89 4.76
C SER A 83 -2.13 8.40 4.28
N VAL A 84 -2.21 7.14 3.88
CA VAL A 84 -3.49 6.45 3.67
C VAL A 84 -3.73 5.57 4.89
N VAL A 85 -4.84 5.81 5.58
CA VAL A 85 -5.24 5.00 6.72
C VAL A 85 -6.08 3.83 6.22
N VAL A 86 -5.67 2.61 6.57
CA VAL A 86 -6.35 1.37 6.23
C VAL A 86 -6.66 0.58 7.49
N GLU A 87 -7.63 -0.31 7.39
CA GLU A 87 -7.97 -1.25 8.46
C GLU A 87 -7.69 -2.69 8.01
N HIS A 88 -7.05 -3.46 8.87
CA HIS A 88 -6.81 -4.89 8.68
C HIS A 88 -6.87 -5.59 10.02
N ASN A 89 -7.60 -6.71 10.11
CA ASN A 89 -7.80 -7.46 11.36
C ASN A 89 -8.22 -6.58 12.57
N GLN A 90 -9.11 -5.60 12.35
CA GLN A 90 -9.61 -4.64 13.36
C GLN A 90 -8.58 -3.64 13.89
N GLU A 91 -7.37 -3.63 13.32
CA GLU A 91 -6.30 -2.69 13.63
C GLU A 91 -6.16 -1.63 12.53
N LEU A 92 -5.78 -0.43 12.94
CA LEU A 92 -5.58 0.68 12.02
C LEU A 92 -4.10 0.87 11.71
N TYR A 93 -3.83 1.05 10.42
CA TYR A 93 -2.49 1.28 9.90
C TYR A 93 -2.48 2.55 9.07
N SER A 94 -1.42 3.34 9.21
CA SER A 94 -1.15 4.53 8.40
C SER A 94 0.00 4.22 7.45
N LEU A 95 -0.34 4.07 6.17
CA LEU A 95 0.62 3.82 5.10
C LEU A 95 1.17 5.16 4.63
N ILE A 96 2.42 5.46 5.00
CA ILE A 96 3.12 6.68 4.59
C ILE A 96 3.63 6.50 3.16
N ILE A 97 3.26 7.47 2.34
CA ILE A 97 3.47 7.54 0.89
C ILE A 97 3.93 8.93 0.50
N ASP A 98 4.30 9.10 -0.77
CA ASP A 98 4.77 10.39 -1.27
C ASP A 98 3.58 11.29 -1.58
N LYS A 99 2.64 10.77 -2.37
CA LYS A 99 1.48 11.52 -2.85
C LYS A 99 0.28 10.61 -3.07
N VAL A 100 -0.89 11.21 -2.95
CA VAL A 100 -2.20 10.66 -3.29
C VAL A 100 -2.57 11.31 -4.62
N GLY A 101 -3.06 10.50 -5.54
CA GLY A 101 -3.60 10.93 -6.82
C GLY A 101 -5.11 10.77 -6.85
N ASP A 102 -5.62 10.51 -8.04
CA ASP A 102 -7.05 10.39 -8.30
C ASP A 102 -7.61 9.01 -7.94
N VAL A 103 -8.93 8.95 -7.78
CA VAL A 103 -9.67 7.69 -7.75
C VAL A 103 -9.97 7.26 -9.18
N ILE A 104 -9.59 6.03 -9.51
CA ILE A 104 -9.83 5.44 -10.82
C ILE A 104 -10.74 4.21 -10.71
N ARG A 105 -11.51 3.96 -11.75
CA ARG A 105 -12.36 2.77 -11.89
C ARG A 105 -11.71 1.80 -12.86
N LEU A 106 -11.49 0.58 -12.42
CA LEU A 106 -10.92 -0.49 -13.23
C LEU A 106 -11.84 -1.69 -13.25
N ASP A 107 -12.04 -2.24 -14.44
CA ASP A 107 -12.61 -3.57 -14.60
C ASP A 107 -11.58 -4.61 -14.16
N GLY A 108 -11.99 -5.60 -13.37
CA GLY A 108 -11.11 -6.69 -12.93
C GLY A 108 -10.42 -7.42 -14.10
N SER A 109 -11.04 -7.46 -15.28
CA SER A 109 -10.44 -8.03 -16.50
C SER A 109 -9.20 -7.29 -17.00
N LYS A 110 -9.00 -6.02 -16.62
CA LYS A 110 -7.80 -5.24 -16.95
C LYS A 110 -6.63 -5.46 -15.99
N ILE A 111 -6.86 -6.17 -14.89
CA ILE A 111 -5.83 -6.49 -13.91
C ILE A 111 -5.16 -7.78 -14.33
N GLU A 112 -3.90 -7.68 -14.72
CA GLU A 112 -3.05 -8.80 -15.08
C GLU A 112 -2.24 -9.27 -13.86
N LYS A 113 -1.76 -10.52 -13.93
CA LYS A 113 -0.84 -11.03 -12.92
C LYS A 113 0.46 -10.23 -12.96
N ASN A 114 1.12 -10.12 -11.80
CA ASN A 114 2.42 -9.48 -11.72
C ASN A 114 3.41 -10.09 -12.73
N PRO A 115 4.10 -9.27 -13.55
CA PRO A 115 5.05 -9.79 -14.51
C PRO A 115 6.27 -10.37 -13.79
N GLY A 116 6.92 -11.37 -14.39
CA GLY A 116 8.11 -12.01 -13.82
C GLY A 116 9.30 -11.05 -13.65
N THR A 117 9.30 -9.94 -14.39
CA THR A 117 10.31 -8.87 -14.30
C THR A 117 10.08 -7.91 -13.13
N LEU A 118 8.91 -7.95 -12.47
CA LEU A 118 8.65 -7.13 -11.29
C LEU A 118 9.52 -7.60 -10.12
N ASP A 119 10.19 -6.66 -9.44
CA ASP A 119 11.03 -6.93 -8.28
C ASP A 119 10.27 -7.74 -7.21
N ALA A 120 10.98 -8.63 -6.52
CA ALA A 120 10.37 -9.55 -5.56
C ALA A 120 9.64 -8.84 -4.41
N LYS A 121 10.16 -7.72 -3.90
CA LYS A 121 9.52 -6.96 -2.79
C LYS A 121 8.24 -6.29 -3.23
N TRP A 122 8.22 -5.79 -4.47
CA TRP A 122 7.06 -5.14 -5.07
C TRP A 122 5.97 -6.18 -5.36
N ARG A 123 6.39 -7.36 -5.84
CA ARG A 123 5.50 -8.50 -6.08
C ARG A 123 4.90 -9.07 -4.79
N GLU A 124 5.64 -9.07 -3.69
CA GLU A 124 5.19 -9.56 -2.37
C GLU A 124 3.97 -8.77 -1.87
N ILE A 125 3.93 -7.46 -2.14
CA ILE A 125 2.88 -6.55 -1.66
C ILE A 125 1.80 -6.23 -2.72
N SER A 126 1.78 -6.94 -3.85
CA SER A 126 0.85 -6.67 -4.95
C SER A 126 0.11 -7.91 -5.40
N CYS A 127 -1.13 -7.73 -5.84
CA CYS A 127 -1.96 -8.81 -6.39
C CYS A 127 -2.00 -8.81 -7.92
N GLY A 128 -1.55 -7.73 -8.57
CA GLY A 128 -1.50 -7.63 -10.03
C GLY A 128 -1.03 -6.26 -10.50
N VAL A 129 -1.05 -6.08 -11.81
CA VAL A 129 -0.74 -4.81 -12.49
C VAL A 129 -1.82 -4.47 -13.49
N CYS A 130 -2.00 -3.18 -13.76
CA CYS A 130 -2.87 -2.69 -14.83
C CYS A 130 -2.08 -1.70 -15.67
N GLN A 131 -2.06 -1.90 -16.99
CA GLN A 131 -1.52 -0.90 -17.90
C GLN A 131 -2.52 0.24 -18.03
N LEU A 132 -2.11 1.44 -17.61
CA LEU A 132 -2.77 2.69 -17.96
C LEU A 132 -2.07 3.28 -19.20
N ASP A 133 -2.66 4.30 -19.83
CA ASP A 133 -2.23 4.82 -21.14
C ASP A 133 -0.70 4.90 -21.34
N ARG A 134 0.04 5.45 -20.37
CA ARG A 134 1.51 5.60 -20.44
C ARG A 134 2.25 5.14 -19.21
N GLU A 135 1.57 4.53 -18.25
CA GLU A 135 2.13 4.21 -16.94
C GLU A 135 1.60 2.87 -16.46
N LEU A 136 2.45 2.12 -15.77
CA LEU A 136 2.05 0.89 -15.09
C LEU A 136 1.43 1.26 -13.74
N LEU A 137 0.26 0.72 -13.43
CA LEU A 137 -0.34 0.78 -12.11
C LEU A 137 -0.14 -0.56 -11.41
N ILE A 138 0.47 -0.54 -10.24
CA ILE A 138 0.62 -1.74 -9.40
C ILE A 138 -0.55 -1.82 -8.43
N ILE A 139 -1.30 -2.91 -8.44
CA ILE A 139 -2.43 -3.11 -7.52
C ILE A 139 -1.89 -3.65 -6.21
N MET A 140 -1.99 -2.85 -5.16
CA MET A 140 -1.50 -3.20 -3.83
C MET A 140 -2.42 -4.21 -3.16
N ASP A 141 -1.84 -5.26 -2.60
CA ASP A 141 -2.52 -6.18 -1.69
C ASP A 141 -2.21 -5.73 -0.25
N VAL A 142 -3.10 -4.89 0.30
CA VAL A 142 -2.93 -4.31 1.65
C VAL A 142 -2.86 -5.39 2.72
N SER A 143 -3.67 -6.44 2.60
CA SER A 143 -3.66 -7.55 3.56
C SER A 143 -2.31 -8.26 3.55
N ARG A 144 -1.78 -8.65 2.38
CA ARG A 144 -0.44 -9.26 2.29
C ARG A 144 0.67 -8.35 2.78
N LEU A 145 0.58 -7.06 2.46
CA LEU A 145 1.53 -6.06 2.97
C LEU A 145 1.57 -6.08 4.50
N LEU A 146 0.40 -6.04 5.15
CA LEU A 146 0.30 -5.95 6.62
C LEU A 146 0.61 -7.28 7.31
N ASP A 147 0.15 -8.40 6.78
CA ASP A 147 0.48 -9.75 7.28
C ASP A 147 2.00 -9.98 7.24
N SER A 148 2.66 -9.57 6.15
CA SER A 148 4.12 -9.71 6.01
C SER A 148 4.92 -8.88 7.03
N ILE A 149 4.33 -7.83 7.61
CA ILE A 149 4.96 -7.00 8.64
C ILE A 149 4.76 -7.63 10.02
N HIS A 150 3.59 -8.20 10.28
CA HIS A 150 3.29 -8.89 11.53
C HIS A 150 4.17 -10.14 11.70
N ASP A 151 4.29 -10.96 10.65
CA ASP A 151 5.12 -12.17 10.66
C ASP A 151 6.62 -11.88 10.85
N ARG A 152 7.07 -10.66 10.52
CA ARG A 152 8.48 -10.22 10.70
C ARG A 152 8.74 -9.61 12.08
N ALA A 153 7.69 -9.27 12.82
CA ALA A 153 7.77 -8.70 14.16
C ALA A 153 7.73 -9.76 15.27
N ALA A 154 7.37 -11.00 14.93
CA ALA A 154 7.37 -12.18 15.80
C ALA A 154 8.69 -12.98 15.69
#